data_AF-A0A5S4YM05-F1
#
_entry.id   AF-A0A5S4YM05-F1
#
_cell.length_a   1.000
_cell.length_b   1.000
_cell.length_c   1.000
_cell.angle_alpha   90.00
_cell.angle_beta   90.00
_cell.angle_gamma   90.00
#
_symmetry.space_group_name_H-M   'P 1'
#
loop_
_entity.id
_entity.type
_entity.pdbx_description
1 polymer ?
#
loop_
_entity_poly.entity_id
_entity_poly.type
_entity_poly.pdbx_seq_one_letter_code
_entity_poly.pdbx_strand_id
1 'polypeptide(L)' 'MASIDDRLNEIRYVRNDIWRYRRRLQSELSDLERKILEERLLERQSAFERLLATTFPFTLTL' A
#
# COMPACT_ATOMS: atom_id res chain seq x y z
N MET A 1 1.31 1.34 -23.24
CA MET A 1 1.75 2.19 -22.11
C MET A 1 0.51 2.49 -21.28
N ALA A 2 0.48 2.11 -20.00
CA ALA A 2 -0.65 2.45 -19.13
C ALA A 2 -0.78 3.98 -19.00
N SER A 3 -2.01 4.49 -19.03
CA SER A 3 -2.28 5.92 -18.92
C SER A 3 -1.84 6.46 -17.55
N ILE A 4 -1.62 7.77 -17.45
CA ILE A 4 -1.37 8.44 -16.16
C ILE A 4 -2.55 8.18 -15.21
N ASP A 5 -3.78 8.17 -15.71
CA ASP A 5 -4.97 7.87 -14.91
C ASP A 5 -4.97 6.44 -14.36
N ASP A 6 -4.49 5.47 -15.14
CA ASP A 6 -4.39 4.07 -14.70
C ASP A 6 -3.42 3.95 -13.52
N ARG A 7 -2.27 4.62 -13.63
CA ARG A 7 -1.26 4.66 -12.56
C ARG A 7 -1.79 5.35 -11.31
N LEU A 8 -2.51 6.46 -11.47
CA LEU A 8 -3.14 7.16 -10.33
C LEU A 8 -4.22 6.30 -9.66
N ASN A 9 -5.00 5.56 -10.44
CA ASN A 9 -5.99 4.63 -9.90
C ASN A 9 -5.32 3.48 -9.14
N GLU A 10 -4.22 2.93 -9.65
CA GLU A 10 -3.44 1.89 -8.98
C GLU A 10 -2.84 2.39 -7.66
N ILE A 11 -2.27 3.61 -7.65
CA ILE A 11 -1.75 4.26 -6.43
C ILE A 11 -2.87 4.43 -5.38
N ARG A 12 -4.05 4.91 -5.80
CA ARG A 12 -5.21 5.04 -4.90
C ARG A 12 -5.64 3.69 -4.34
N TYR A 13 -5.68 2.66 -5.20
CA TYR A 13 -6.05 1.31 -4.81
C TYR A 13 -5.10 0.75 -3.74
N VAL A 14 -3.79 0.76 -4.00
CA VAL A 14 -2.79 0.24 -3.04
C VAL A 14 -2.80 1.03 -1.73
N ARG A 15 -2.95 2.36 -1.79
CA ARG A 15 -3.08 3.20 -0.58
C ARG A 15 -4.30 2.80 0.26
N ASN A 16 -5.44 2.57 -0.39
CA ASN A 16 -6.67 2.18 0.30
C ASN A 16 -6.54 0.79 0.94
N ASP A 17 -5.87 -0.14 0.27
CA ASP A 17 -5.57 -1.47 0.81
C ASP A 17 -4.68 -1.38 2.05
N ILE A 18 -3.59 -0.60 1.99
CA ILE A 18 -2.72 -0.33 3.15
C ILE A 18 -3.54 0.20 4.33
N TRP A 19 -4.43 1.16 4.09
CA TRP A 19 -5.29 1.71 5.12
C TRP A 19 -6.25 0.65 5.71
N ARG A 20 -6.85 -0.20 4.87
CA ARG A 20 -7.71 -1.31 5.33
C ARG A 20 -6.94 -2.32 6.17
N TYR A 21 -5.73 -2.70 5.76
CA TYR A 21 -4.88 -3.60 6.53
C TYR A 21 -4.49 -3.01 7.89
N ARG A 22 -4.10 -1.73 7.93
CA ARG A 22 -3.82 -1.02 9.20
C ARG A 22 -5.03 -0.99 10.11
N ARG A 23 -6.22 -0.73 9.57
CA ARG A 23 -7.48 -0.75 10.34
C ARG A 23 -7.79 -2.16 10.86
N ARG A 24 -7.57 -3.19 10.06
CA ARG A 24 -7.78 -4.59 10.47
C ARG A 24 -6.83 -5.02 11.60
N LEU A 25 -5.59 -4.53 11.57
CA LEU A 25 -4.59 -4.79 12.63
C LEU A 25 -4.96 -4.16 13.99
N GLN A 26 -5.87 -3.18 14.01
CA GLN A 26 -6.40 -2.58 15.24
C GLN A 26 -7.53 -3.42 15.88
N SER A 27 -8.05 -4.43 15.16
CA SER A 27 -9.05 -5.35 15.71
C SER A 27 -8.40 -6.46 16.54
N GLU A 28 -9.22 -7.18 17.31
CA GLU A 28 -8.80 -8.42 17.96
C GLU A 28 -8.49 -9.47 16.89
N LEU A 29 -7.24 -9.93 16.87
CA LEU A 29 -6.69 -10.90 15.93
C LEU A 29 -5.82 -11.85 16.74
N SER A 30 -5.75 -13.12 16.32
CA SER A 30 -4.73 -14.01 16.84
C SER A 30 -3.33 -13.55 16.42
N ASP A 31 -2.30 -13.95 17.16
CA ASP A 31 -0.90 -13.59 16.85
C ASP A 31 -0.48 -14.06 15.45
N LEU A 32 -0.97 -15.22 15.02
CA LEU A 32 -0.71 -15.75 13.69
C LEU A 32 -1.35 -14.88 12.60
N GLU A 33 -2.63 -14.51 12.76
CA GLU A 33 -3.32 -13.64 11.81
C GLU A 33 -2.68 -12.25 11.75
N ARG A 34 -2.31 -11.70 12.91
CA ARG A 34 -1.60 -10.42 13.00
C ARG A 34 -0.30 -10.47 12.20
N LYS A 35 0.53 -11.49 12.41
CA LYS A 35 1.82 -11.64 11.70
C LYS A 35 1.62 -11.74 10.18
N ILE A 36 0.66 -12.54 9.72
CA ILE A 36 0.34 -12.67 8.29
C ILE A 36 -0.11 -11.32 7.70
N LEU A 37 -0.92 -10.56 8.44
CA LEU A 37 -1.40 -9.25 8.00
C LEU A 37 -0.29 -8.20 7.98
N GLU A 38 0.65 -8.24 8.94
CA GLU A 38 1.82 -7.37 8.99
C GLU A 38 2.78 -7.63 7.83
N GLU A 39 3.09 -8.89 7.54
CA GLU A 39 3.92 -9.28 6.38
C GLU A 39 3.28 -8.79 5.07
N ARG A 40 1.97 -9.01 4.89
CA ARG A 40 1.24 -8.49 3.73
C ARG A 40 1.23 -6.97 3.68
N LEU A 41 1.12 -6.29 4.82
CA LEU A 41 1.14 -4.83 4.88
C LEU A 41 2.50 -4.29 4.38
N LEU A 42 3.60 -4.91 4.77
CA LEU A 42 4.95 -4.54 4.33
C LEU A 42 5.12 -4.74 2.82
N GLU A 43 4.65 -5.86 2.27
CA GLU A 43 4.67 -6.10 0.82
C GLU A 43 3.91 -5.01 0.05
N ARG A 44 2.72 -4.60 0.56
CA ARG A 44 1.92 -3.55 -0.06
C ARG A 44 2.54 -2.17 0.08
N GLN A 45 3.16 -1.86 1.22
CA GLN A 45 3.94 -0.65 1.43
C GLN A 45 5.07 -0.56 0.39
N SER A 46 5.80 -1.66 0.18
CA SER A 46 6.89 -1.73 -0.78
C SER A 46 6.41 -1.61 -2.24
N ALA A 47 5.26 -2.21 -2.56
CA ALA A 47 4.63 -2.05 -3.88
C ALA A 47 4.20 -0.60 -4.12
N PHE A 48 3.63 0.06 -3.10
CA PHE A 48 3.25 1.47 -3.15
C PHE A 48 4.44 2.39 -3.41
N GLU A 49 5.56 2.19 -2.71
CA GLU A 49 6.78 2.97 -2.92
C GLU A 49 7.32 2.82 -4.35
N ARG A 50 7.31 1.60 -4.89
CA ARG A 50 7.69 1.37 -6.30
C ARG A 50 6.74 2.04 -7.29
N LEU A 51 5.44 2.01 -7.04
CA LEU A 51 4.44 2.68 -7.87
C LEU A 51 4.61 4.21 -7.83
N LEU A 52 4.91 4.77 -6.66
CA LEU A 52 5.21 6.18 -6.52
C LEU A 52 6.49 6.55 -7.26
N ALA A 53 7.59 5.82 -7.04
CA ALA A 53 8.87 6.10 -7.70
C ALA A 53 8.78 6.01 -9.24
N THR A 54 7.96 5.11 -9.77
CA THR A 54 7.76 4.95 -11.22
C THR A 54 6.79 5.97 -11.83
N THR A 55 5.84 6.49 -11.04
CA THR A 55 4.81 7.43 -11.51
C THR A 55 5.20 8.89 -11.28
N PHE A 56 5.85 9.16 -10.16
CA PHE A 56 6.32 10.48 -9.76
C PHE A 56 7.84 10.40 -9.57
N PRO A 57 8.65 10.84 -10.55
CA PRO A 57 10.11 10.84 -10.43
C PRO A 57 10.64 11.88 -9.43
N PHE A 58 9.76 12.52 -8.65
CA PHE A 58 10.11 13.50 -7.63
C PHE A 58 9.58 13.03 -6.28
N THR A 59 10.48 13.01 -5.29
CA THR A 59 10.12 12.79 -3.89
C THR A 59 9.35 14.00 -3.37
N LEU A 60 8.03 13.86 -3.24
CA LEU A 60 7.24 14.79 -2.43
C LEU A 60 7.65 14.58 -0.97
N THR A 61 8.60 15.39 -0.51
CA THR A 61 8.90 15.54 0.91
C THR A 61 7.77 16.38 1.51
N LEU A 62 6.94 15.74 2.35
CA LEU A 62 5.89 16.38 3.15
C LEU A 62 6.44 16.74 4.53
#